data_AF-A0A962WAV6-F1
#
_entry.id   AF-A0A962WAV6-F1
#
_cell.length_a   1.000
_cell.length_b   1.000
_cell.length_c   1.000
_cell.angle_alpha   90.00
_cell.angle_beta   90.00
_cell.angle_gamma   90.00
#
_symmetry.space_group_name_H-M   'P 1'
#
loop_
_entity.id
_entity.type
_entity.pdbx_description
1 polymer ?
#
loop_
_entity_poly.entity_id
_entity_poly.type
_entity_poly.pdbx_seq_one_letter_code
_entity_poly.pdbx_strand_id
1 'polypeptide(L)' 'LWLWFEGLPISSQELYQRLKQRGVLVVPGHNFFVGITEDWPHRHECIRVSYAGEPQRVKRGVELIAEEVARAYREAQATI' A
#
# COMPACT_ATOMS: atom_id res chain seq x y z
N LEU A 1 -9.89 5.83 -4.32
CA LEU A 1 -8.74 5.66 -5.24
C LEU A 1 -8.19 4.25 -5.08
N TRP A 2 -7.77 3.64 -6.18
CA TRP A 2 -7.05 2.37 -6.20
C TRP A 2 -5.61 2.67 -6.65
N LEU A 3 -4.64 2.33 -5.81
CA LEU A 3 -3.23 2.60 -6.07
C LEU A 3 -2.51 1.27 -6.25
N TRP A 4 -1.79 1.15 -7.36
CA TRP A 4 -0.92 0.02 -7.66
C TRP A 4 0.54 0.48 -7.58
N PHE A 5 1.35 -0.25 -6.84
CA PHE A 5 2.80 -0.04 -6.75
C PHE A 5 3.50 -1.20 -7.46
N GLU A 6 3.84 -1.01 -8.73
CA GLU A 6 4.42 -2.06 -9.58
C GLU A 6 5.73 -2.61 -8.98
N GLY A 7 5.78 -3.92 -8.74
CA GLY A 7 6.95 -4.56 -8.13
C GLY A 7 7.15 -4.21 -6.67
N LEU A 8 6.07 -3.96 -5.91
CA LEU A 8 6.16 -3.64 -4.48
C LEU A 8 6.92 -4.77 -3.74
N PRO A 9 8.07 -4.48 -3.09
CA PRO A 9 8.91 -5.54 -2.52
C PRO A 9 8.34 -6.17 -1.25
N ILE A 10 7.22 -5.66 -0.75
CA ILE A 10 6.47 -6.15 0.40
C ILE A 10 5.02 -6.38 -0.01
N SER A 11 4.28 -7.18 0.75
CA SER A 11 2.84 -7.31 0.50
C SER A 11 2.07 -6.03 0.88
N SER A 12 0.93 -5.80 0.23
CA SER A 12 -0.02 -4.75 0.58
C SER A 12 -0.54 -4.87 2.02
N GLN A 13 -0.53 -6.08 2.58
CA GLN A 13 -0.85 -6.34 3.98
C GLN A 13 0.24 -5.79 4.91
N GLU A 14 1.51 -6.02 4.58
CA GLU A 14 2.65 -5.47 5.33
C GLU A 14 2.68 -3.94 5.25
N LEU A 15 2.46 -3.37 4.05
CA LEU A 15 2.34 -1.93 3.88
C LEU A 15 1.21 -1.35 4.75
N TYR A 16 0.06 -2.03 4.83
CA TYR A 16 -1.02 -1.64 5.75
C TYR A 16 -0.58 -1.64 7.22
N GLN A 17 0.16 -2.65 7.68
CA GLN A 17 0.63 -2.68 9.07
C GLN A 17 1.58 -1.53 9.38
N ARG A 18 2.53 -1.23 8.48
CA ARG A 18 3.45 -0.08 8.61
C ARG A 18 2.68 1.24 8.67
N LEU A 19 1.73 1.44 7.76
CA LEU A 19 0.89 2.65 7.73
C LEU A 19 0.01 2.80 8.97
N LYS A 20 -0.57 1.69 9.45
CA LYS A 20 -1.39 1.66 10.67
C LYS A 20 -0.60 2.15 11.89
N GLN A 21 0.66 1.75 12.03
CA GLN A 21 1.55 2.22 13.10
C GLN A 21 1.80 3.73 13.04
N ARG A 22 1.68 4.33 11.85
CA ARG A 22 1.83 5.77 11.59
C ARG A 22 0.50 6.53 11.57
N GLY A 23 -0.59 5.90 11.98
CA GLY A 23 -1.92 6.51 12.06
C GLY A 23 -2.67 6.62 10.74
N VAL A 24 -2.22 5.90 9.70
CA VAL A 24 -2.88 5.86 8.38
C VAL A 24 -3.55 4.52 8.17
N LEU A 25 -4.86 4.54 7.91
CA LEU A 25 -5.65 3.34 7.61
C LEU A 25 -5.99 3.30 6.12
N VAL A 26 -5.58 2.22 5.46
CA VAL A 26 -5.90 1.89 4.07
C VAL A 26 -6.48 0.47 4.01
N VAL A 27 -7.04 0.06 2.87
CA VAL A 27 -7.47 -1.33 2.68
C VAL A 27 -6.50 -2.04 1.74
N PRO A 28 -5.87 -3.15 2.16
CA PRO A 28 -5.06 -4.00 1.28
C PRO A 28 -5.86 -4.54 0.08
N GLY A 29 -5.25 -4.56 -1.10
CA GLY A 29 -5.90 -4.95 -2.36
C GLY A 29 -6.26 -6.43 -2.46
N HIS A 30 -5.49 -7.32 -1.82
CA HIS A 30 -5.62 -8.78 -1.99
C HIS A 30 -7.00 -9.33 -1.60
N ASN A 31 -7.73 -8.63 -0.73
CA ASN A 31 -9.08 -9.00 -0.29
C ASN A 31 -10.17 -8.79 -1.36
N PHE A 32 -9.87 -8.07 -2.45
CA PHE A 32 -10.82 -7.77 -3.52
C PHE A 32 -10.78 -8.75 -4.69
N PHE A 33 -9.81 -9.67 -4.73
CA PHE A 33 -9.63 -10.65 -5.81
C PHE A 33 -10.25 -12.00 -5.45
N VAL A 34 -11.55 -12.00 -5.14
CA VAL A 34 -12.30 -13.22 -4.79
C VAL A 34 -12.50 -14.08 -6.03
N GLY A 35 -12.20 -15.38 -5.94
CA GLY A 35 -12.39 -16.34 -7.04
C GLY A 35 -11.23 -16.43 -8.04
N ILE A 36 -10.18 -15.61 -7.90
CA ILE A 36 -8.93 -15.74 -8.65
C ILE A 36 -8.04 -16.76 -7.92
N THR A 37 -7.67 -17.83 -8.63
CA THR A 37 -6.88 -18.95 -8.08
C THR A 37 -5.45 -18.94 -8.56
N GLU A 38 -5.17 -18.17 -9.60
CA GLU A 38 -3.85 -17.93 -10.15
C GLU A 38 -2.97 -17.19 -9.13
N ASP A 39 -1.70 -17.57 -9.08
CA ASP A 39 -0.69 -16.82 -8.35
C ASP A 39 -0.33 -15.56 -9.13
N TRP A 40 -1.06 -14.48 -8.84
CA TRP A 40 -0.93 -13.20 -9.53
C TRP A 40 -0.36 -12.13 -8.60
N PRO A 41 0.95 -11.79 -8.70
CA PRO A 41 1.61 -10.87 -7.77
C PRO A 41 0.90 -9.53 -7.56
N HIS A 42 0.29 -8.99 -8.61
CA HIS A 42 -0.46 -7.72 -8.59
C HIS A 42 -1.52 -7.65 -7.48
N ARG A 43 -2.13 -8.78 -7.09
CA ARG A 43 -3.13 -8.83 -6.00
C ARG A 43 -2.55 -8.35 -4.67
N HIS A 44 -1.23 -8.48 -4.50
CA HIS A 44 -0.50 -8.08 -3.31
C HIS A 44 0.15 -6.70 -3.44
N GLU A 45 0.05 -6.03 -4.58
CA GLU A 45 0.74 -4.75 -4.85
C GLU A 45 -0.19 -3.53 -4.80
N CYS A 46 -1.47 -3.74 -4.51
CA CYS A 46 -2.48 -2.69 -4.54
C CYS A 46 -3.00 -2.31 -3.15
N ILE A 47 -3.38 -1.04 -2.97
CA ILE A 47 -4.16 -0.56 -1.83
C ILE A 47 -5.34 0.30 -2.28
N ARG A 48 -6.44 0.25 -1.51
CA ARG A 48 -7.59 1.16 -1.67
C ARG A 48 -7.49 2.29 -0.64
N VAL A 49 -7.54 3.52 -1.13
CA VAL A 49 -7.49 4.74 -0.32
C VAL A 49 -8.81 5.51 -0.46
N SER A 50 -9.40 5.88 0.67
CA SER A 50 -10.51 6.84 0.71
C SER A 50 -9.97 8.26 0.58
N TYR A 51 -10.57 9.04 -0.32
CA TYR A 51 -10.19 10.45 -0.57
C TYR A 51 -11.32 11.42 -0.21
N ALA A 52 -12.40 10.93 0.41
CA ALA A 52 -13.56 11.73 0.80
C ALA A 52 -13.37 12.49 2.14
N GLY A 53 -12.15 12.45 2.70
CA GLY A 53 -11.81 13.12 3.96
C GLY A 53 -11.46 14.60 3.76
N GLU A 54 -11.20 15.27 4.87
CA GLU A 54 -10.72 16.66 4.87
C GLU A 54 -9.37 16.78 4.11
N PRO A 55 -9.16 17.83 3.27
CA PRO A 55 -8.03 17.86 2.33
C PRO A 55 -6.65 17.75 2.97
N GLN A 56 -6.45 18.39 4.13
CA GLN A 56 -5.19 18.40 4.86
C GLN A 56 -4.90 17.00 5.45
N ARG A 57 -5.93 16.32 5.97
CA ARG A 57 -5.83 14.92 6.42
C ARG A 57 -5.51 13.98 5.27
N VAL A 58 -6.16 14.15 4.11
CA VAL A 58 -5.88 13.34 2.91
C VAL A 58 -4.45 13.57 2.45
N LYS A 59 -4.00 14.83 2.35
CA LYS A 59 -2.63 15.18 1.98
C LYS A 59 -1.62 14.52 2.92
N ARG A 60 -1.80 14.65 4.23
CA ARG A 60 -0.92 14.03 5.21
C ARG A 60 -0.89 12.51 5.10
N GLY A 61 -2.04 11.89 4.85
CA GLY A 61 -2.12 10.44 4.62
C GLY A 61 -1.32 10.01 3.39
N VAL A 62 -1.42 10.76 2.29
CA VAL A 62 -0.68 10.50 1.05
C VAL A 62 0.83 10.66 1.24
N GLU A 63 1.29 11.67 1.99
CA GLU A 63 2.71 11.85 2.33
C GLU A 63 3.27 10.62 3.06
N LEU A 64 2.56 10.14 4.08
CA LEU A 64 2.96 8.96 4.86
C LEU A 64 2.94 7.67 4.01
N ILE A 65 1.98 7.53 3.08
CA ILE A 65 1.96 6.44 2.09
C ILE A 65 3.21 6.49 1.22
N ALA A 66 3.54 7.66 0.66
CA ALA A 66 4.71 7.81 -0.20
C ALA A 66 6.01 7.48 0.54
N GLU A 67 6.15 7.91 1.80
CA GLU A 67 7.32 7.60 2.62
C GLU A 67 7.50 6.10 2.88
N GLU A 68 6.43 5.38 3.26
CA GLU A 68 6.50 3.93 3.52
C GLU A 68 6.74 3.11 2.25
N VAL A 69 6.14 3.51 1.13
CA VAL A 69 6.40 2.86 -0.17
C VAL A 69 7.85 3.08 -0.58
N ALA A 70 8.34 4.32 -0.54
CA ALA A 70 9.73 4.62 -0.88
C ALA A 70 10.72 3.90 0.06
N ARG A 71 10.37 3.75 1.35
CA ARG A 71 11.15 2.96 2.31
C ARG A 71 11.21 1.49 1.91
N ALA A 72 10.07 0.88 1.54
CA ALA A 72 10.03 -0.52 1.12
C ALA A 72 10.92 -0.79 -0.10
N TYR A 73 10.90 0.09 -1.11
CA TYR A 73 11.79 -0.04 -2.27
C TYR A 73 13.28 0.13 -1.92
N ARG A 74 13.62 1.09 -1.04
CA ARG A 74 15.01 1.27 -0.59
C ARG A 74 15.53 0.07 0.21
N GLU A 75 14.73 -0.49 1.11
CA GLU A 75 15.11 -1.67 1.89
C GLU A 75 15.38 -2.89 0.99
N ALA A 76 14.60 -3.06 -0.08
CA ALA A 76 14.82 -4.11 -1.06
C ALA A 76 16.11 -3.90 -1.86
N GLN A 77 16.41 -2.66 -2.27
CA GLN A 77 17.64 -2.32 -3.00
C GLN A 77 18.91 -2.48 -2.15
N ALA A 78 18.83 -2.23 -0.84
CA ALA A 78 19.97 -2.35 0.07
C ALA A 78 20.34 -3.81 0.41
N THR A 79 19.51 -4.77 0.02
CA THR A 79 19.71 -6.21 0.27
C THR A 79 20.38 -6.91 -0.93
N ILE A 80 20.66 -6.18 -2.02
CA ILE A 80 21.26 -6.67 -3.27
C ILE A 80 22.75 -6.28 -3.33
#